data_AF-A0A917L6G5-F1
#
_entry.id   AF-A0A917L6G5-F1
#
_cell.length_a   1.000
_cell.length_b   1.000
_cell.length_c   1.000
_cell.angle_alpha   90.00
_cell.angle_beta   90.00
_cell.angle_gamma   90.00
#
_symmetry.space_group_name_H-M   'P 1'
#
loop_
_entity.id
_entity.type
_entity.pdbx_description
1 polymer ?
#
loop_
_entity_poly.entity_id
_entity_poly.type
_entity_poly.pdbx_seq_one_letter_code
_entity_poly.pdbx_strand_id
1 'polypeptide(L)'
;MPEVASNVAVLMFGGIETTEAMITNALLHLFRHPAQLTLVRDDVDLLDGAIESHRASNPAPPSWTATPPGTTVLGPAAIRRGDLVTVSLTGANRHLAVFPDPDRFDVRRENARLQLAFAHGPHHCLAERLARLEPASPSTASSNACPDCAWTRTTPPLCGGLVFRKPSALHVLWDAPA
;
A
#
# COMPACT_ATOMS: atom_id res chain seq x y z
N MET A 1 23.15 -14.37 -18.93
CA MET A 1 22.21 -15.25 -18.18
C MET A 1 21.99 -14.85 -16.71
N PRO A 2 22.98 -14.36 -15.93
CA PRO A 2 22.77 -14.02 -14.52
C PRO A 2 21.78 -12.87 -14.27
N GLU A 3 21.80 -11.84 -15.12
CA GLU A 3 20.93 -10.67 -14.99
C GLU A 3 19.46 -10.99 -15.26
N VAL A 4 19.17 -11.86 -16.24
CA VAL A 4 17.80 -12.31 -16.54
C VAL A 4 17.22 -13.04 -15.34
N ALA A 5 17.95 -14.01 -14.78
CA ALA A 5 17.51 -14.74 -13.60
C ALA A 5 17.30 -13.81 -12.39
N SER A 6 18.20 -12.85 -12.18
CA SER A 6 18.11 -11.87 -11.08
C SER A 6 16.88 -10.97 -11.24
N ASN A 7 16.65 -10.45 -12.45
CA ASN A 7 15.48 -9.60 -12.72
C ASN A 7 14.18 -10.37 -12.61
N VAL A 8 14.12 -11.62 -13.08
CA VAL A 8 12.95 -12.48 -12.90
C VAL A 8 12.66 -12.72 -11.41
N ALA A 9 13.69 -12.97 -10.59
CA ALA A 9 13.52 -13.14 -9.15
C ALA A 9 12.95 -11.87 -8.49
N VAL A 10 13.46 -10.69 -8.84
CA VAL A 10 12.95 -9.40 -8.33
C VAL A 10 11.51 -9.16 -8.77
N LEU A 11 11.17 -9.45 -10.03
CA LEU A 11 9.82 -9.27 -10.56
C LEU A 11 8.82 -10.23 -9.91
N MET A 12 9.18 -11.51 -9.74
CA MET A 12 8.34 -12.50 -9.08
C MET A 12 8.07 -12.12 -7.62
N PHE A 13 9.12 -11.77 -6.87
CA PHE A 13 8.96 -11.36 -5.48
C PHE A 13 8.17 -10.04 -5.35
N GLY A 14 8.58 -9.01 -6.10
CA GLY A 14 7.99 -7.68 -6.03
C GLY A 14 6.54 -7.64 -6.51
N GLY A 15 6.18 -8.44 -7.51
CA GLY A 15 4.82 -8.50 -8.05
C GLY A 15 3.82 -9.26 -7.19
N ILE A 16 4.27 -10.23 -6.38
CA ILE A 16 3.39 -11.08 -5.57
C ILE A 16 3.20 -10.47 -4.18
N GLU A 17 4.28 -10.34 -3.40
CA GLU A 17 4.20 -10.02 -1.97
C GLU A 17 3.64 -8.61 -1.72
N THR A 18 4.05 -7.63 -2.53
CA THR A 18 3.64 -6.23 -2.34
C THR A 18 2.20 -5.98 -2.78
N THR A 19 1.75 -6.67 -3.82
CA THR A 19 0.39 -6.56 -4.35
C THR A 19 -0.60 -7.25 -3.41
N GLU A 20 -0.26 -8.45 -2.92
CA GLU A 20 -1.05 -9.14 -1.89
C GLU A 20 -1.17 -8.28 -0.62
N ALA A 21 -0.06 -7.68 -0.16
CA ALA A 21 -0.07 -6.78 0.98
C ALA A 21 -0.96 -5.55 0.75
N MET A 22 -0.91 -4.95 -0.43
CA MET A 22 -1.77 -3.81 -0.77
C MET A 22 -3.25 -4.20 -0.73
N ILE A 23 -3.64 -5.29 -1.39
CA ILE A 23 -5.05 -5.73 -1.46
C ILE A 23 -5.56 -6.04 -0.05
N THR A 24 -4.85 -6.91 0.68
CA THR A 24 -5.28 -7.38 2.01
C THR A 24 -5.36 -6.25 3.02
N ASN A 25 -4.42 -5.31 3.00
CA ASN A 25 -4.46 -4.20 3.93
C ASN A 25 -5.45 -3.09 3.52
N ALA A 26 -5.68 -2.84 2.22
CA ALA A 26 -6.73 -1.92 1.80
C ALA A 26 -8.10 -2.41 2.28
N LEU A 27 -8.38 -3.71 2.12
CA LEU A 27 -9.56 -4.36 2.68
C LEU A 27 -9.61 -4.25 4.21
N LEU A 28 -8.51 -4.56 4.91
CA LEU A 28 -8.42 -4.41 6.36
C LEU A 28 -8.72 -2.98 6.83
N HIS A 29 -8.22 -1.97 6.12
CA HIS A 29 -8.49 -0.57 6.41
C HIS A 29 -9.95 -0.22 6.20
N LEU A 30 -10.56 -0.64 5.08
CA LEU A 30 -11.99 -0.45 4.85
C LEU A 30 -12.83 -1.12 5.94
N PHE A 31 -12.49 -2.35 6.35
CA PHE A 31 -13.21 -3.07 7.42
C PHE A 31 -13.07 -2.42 8.79
N ARG A 32 -11.94 -1.74 9.06
CA ARG A 32 -11.76 -0.94 10.28
C ARG A 32 -12.47 0.41 10.23
N HIS A 33 -12.94 0.84 9.06
CA HIS A 33 -13.61 2.13 8.86
C HIS A 33 -14.94 1.93 8.09
N PRO A 34 -16.00 1.41 8.75
CA PRO A 34 -17.26 1.06 8.10
C PRO A 34 -17.90 2.20 7.29
N ALA A 35 -17.77 3.46 7.76
CA ALA A 35 -18.24 4.62 7.03
C ALA A 35 -17.54 4.80 5.68
N GLN A 36 -16.22 4.61 5.63
CA GLN A 36 -15.42 4.67 4.40
C GLN A 36 -15.76 3.49 3.46
N LEU A 37 -16.01 2.32 4.03
CA LEU A 37 -16.46 1.15 3.27
C LEU A 37 -17.83 1.38 2.62
N THR A 38 -18.80 1.97 3.32
CA THR A 38 -20.09 2.33 2.73
C THR A 38 -19.92 3.23 1.52
N LEU A 39 -19.02 4.24 1.59
CA LEU A 39 -18.74 5.12 0.45
C LEU A 39 -18.25 4.34 -0.78
N VAL A 40 -17.32 3.40 -0.59
CA VAL A 40 -16.77 2.59 -1.71
C VAL A 40 -17.80 1.61 -2.26
N ARG A 41 -18.75 1.15 -1.45
CA ARG A 41 -19.86 0.30 -1.93
C ARG A 41 -20.86 1.07 -2.76
N ASP A 42 -21.19 2.28 -2.32
CA ASP A 42 -22.13 3.15 -3.01
C ASP A 42 -21.52 3.70 -4.32
N ASP A 43 -20.19 3.80 -4.37
CA ASP A 43 -19.42 4.29 -5.52
C ASP A 43 -18.09 3.53 -5.65
N VAL A 44 -18.06 2.58 -6.59
CA VAL A 44 -16.89 1.72 -6.84
C VAL A 44 -15.67 2.51 -7.35
N ASP A 45 -15.87 3.70 -7.92
CA ASP A 45 -14.75 4.53 -8.39
C ASP A 45 -13.90 5.05 -7.22
N LEU A 46 -14.41 5.01 -5.99
CA LEU A 46 -13.67 5.33 -4.76
C LEU A 46 -12.71 4.22 -4.30
N LEU A 47 -12.73 3.04 -4.94
CA LEU A 47 -11.80 1.96 -4.63
C LEU A 47 -10.33 2.38 -4.84
N ASP A 48 -10.06 3.14 -5.91
CA ASP A 48 -8.76 3.75 -6.17
C ASP A 48 -8.29 4.62 -5.00
N GLY A 49 -9.20 5.44 -4.48
CA GLY A 49 -8.94 6.30 -3.32
C GLY A 49 -8.67 5.51 -2.04
N ALA A 50 -9.34 4.37 -1.85
CA ALA A 50 -9.08 3.46 -0.73
C ALA A 50 -7.67 2.84 -0.80
N ILE A 51 -7.25 2.41 -1.99
CA ILE A 51 -5.92 1.84 -2.22
C ILE A 51 -4.83 2.88 -1.92
N GLU A 52 -4.98 4.10 -2.44
CA GLU A 52 -3.99 5.16 -2.22
C GLU A 52 -3.93 5.61 -0.76
N SER A 53 -5.08 5.75 -0.13
CA SER A 53 -5.15 6.15 1.29
C SER A 53 -4.55 5.10 2.22
N HIS A 54 -4.70 3.82 1.85
CA HIS A 54 -4.03 2.74 2.56
C HIS A 54 -2.51 2.83 2.38
N ARG A 55 -2.02 2.98 1.13
CA ARG A 55 -0.59 3.07 0.82
C ARG A 55 0.09 4.28 1.46
N ALA A 56 -0.63 5.40 1.62
CA ALA A 56 -0.15 6.52 2.42
C ALA A 56 0.09 6.11 3.89
N SER A 57 -0.81 5.32 4.48
CA SER A 57 -0.73 4.91 5.88
C SER A 57 0.29 3.80 6.16
N ASN A 58 0.47 2.87 5.23
CA ASN A 58 1.29 1.67 5.38
C ASN A 58 1.97 1.28 4.04
N PRO A 59 2.99 2.06 3.61
CA PRO A 59 3.73 1.72 2.40
C PRO A 59 4.51 0.40 2.58
N ALA A 60 4.57 -0.39 1.52
CA ALA A 60 5.28 -1.66 1.47
C ALA A 60 6.21 -1.66 0.26
N PRO A 61 7.53 -1.45 0.44
CA PRO A 61 8.27 -1.39 1.72
C PRO A 61 8.09 -0.07 2.50
N PRO A 62 8.34 -0.05 3.83
CA PRO A 62 8.23 1.15 4.66
C PRO A 62 9.43 2.10 4.55
N SER A 63 10.54 1.60 4.01
CA SER A 63 11.79 2.34 3.87
C SER A 63 12.67 1.76 2.77
N TRP A 64 13.59 2.57 2.26
CA TRP A 64 14.62 2.17 1.32
C TRP A 64 16.00 2.56 1.84
N THR A 65 17.00 1.70 1.69
CA THR A 65 18.39 1.99 2.11
C THR A 65 19.30 2.01 0.90
N ALA A 66 20.11 3.06 0.78
CA ALA A 66 21.10 3.19 -0.29
C ALA A 66 22.39 3.86 0.22
N THR A 67 23.48 3.64 -0.51
CA THR A 67 24.75 4.36 -0.31
C THR A 67 24.81 5.53 -1.29
N PRO A 68 25.08 6.77 -0.84
CA PRO A 68 25.22 7.90 -1.74
C PRO A 68 26.51 7.78 -2.58
N PRO A 69 26.52 8.28 -3.83
CA PRO A 69 27.67 8.18 -4.73
C PRO A 69 28.89 9.01 -4.26
N GLY A 70 28.67 9.96 -3.35
CA GLY A 70 29.68 10.83 -2.75
C GLY A 70 29.18 11.50 -1.48
N THR A 71 30.06 12.28 -0.84
CA THR A 71 29.70 13.11 0.32
C THR A 71 28.72 14.20 -0.09
N THR A 72 27.65 14.38 0.69
CA THR A 72 26.59 15.35 0.43
C THR A 72 25.96 15.86 1.73
N VAL A 73 24.99 16.76 1.64
CA VAL A 73 24.19 17.26 2.76
C VAL A 73 22.70 17.04 2.47
N LEU A 74 21.96 16.51 3.44
CA LEU A 74 20.51 16.34 3.38
C LEU A 74 19.87 17.06 4.56
N GLY A 75 19.19 18.18 4.30
CA GLY A 75 18.71 19.06 5.36
C GLY A 75 19.88 19.53 6.24
N PRO A 76 19.81 19.36 7.57
CA PRO A 76 20.92 19.73 8.47
C PRO A 76 22.01 18.65 8.57
N ALA A 77 21.84 17.46 7.97
CA ALA A 77 22.76 16.34 8.15
C ALA A 77 23.84 16.26 7.06
N ALA A 78 25.10 16.19 7.46
CA ALA A 78 26.21 15.86 6.57
C ALA A 78 26.34 14.34 6.41
N ILE A 79 26.33 13.86 5.18
CA ILE A 79 26.39 12.44 4.81
C ILE A 79 27.70 12.20 4.08
N ARG A 80 28.54 11.31 4.60
CA ARG A 80 29.84 10.98 3.99
C ARG A 80 29.69 9.88 2.95
N ARG A 81 30.62 9.85 1.99
CA ARG A 81 30.76 8.72 1.08
C ARG A 81 30.90 7.41 1.88
N GLY A 82 30.11 6.42 1.52
CA GLY A 82 30.10 5.10 2.16
C GLY A 82 29.07 4.95 3.28
N ASP A 83 28.47 6.04 3.76
CA ASP A 83 27.39 5.98 4.75
C ASP A 83 26.16 5.26 4.13
N LEU A 84 25.49 4.44 4.93
CA LEU A 84 24.18 3.91 4.56
C LEU A 84 23.10 4.91 4.96
N VAL A 85 22.27 5.30 3.98
CA VAL A 85 21.16 6.22 4.19
C VAL A 85 19.86 5.46 4.04
N THR A 86 19.08 5.38 5.12
CA THR A 86 17.73 4.80 5.10
C THR A 86 16.69 5.91 5.01
N VAL A 87 15.93 5.94 3.93
CA VAL A 87 14.80 6.85 3.72
C VAL A 87 13.53 6.17 4.22
N SER A 88 12.87 6.76 5.21
CA SER A 88 11.57 6.28 5.69
C SER A 88 10.44 6.78 4.79
N LEU A 89 9.88 5.89 3.97
CA LEU A 89 8.71 6.17 3.14
C LEU A 89 7.47 6.35 4.03
N THR A 90 7.37 5.53 5.07
CA THR A 90 6.34 5.62 6.12
C THR A 90 6.35 6.97 6.83
N GLY A 91 7.53 7.51 7.12
CA GLY A 91 7.69 8.85 7.71
C GLY A 91 7.34 9.96 6.71
N ALA A 92 7.82 9.84 5.48
CA ALA A 92 7.51 10.81 4.42
C ALA A 92 6.00 10.91 4.13
N ASN A 93 5.29 9.77 4.09
CA ASN A 93 3.84 9.73 3.90
C ASN A 93 3.03 10.26 5.09
N ARG A 94 3.67 10.53 6.24
CA ARG A 94 3.05 11.21 7.40
C ARG A 94 3.46 12.67 7.55
N HIS A 95 4.17 13.23 6.58
CA HIS A 95 4.64 14.61 6.68
C HIS A 95 3.45 15.59 6.61
N LEU A 96 3.21 16.32 7.70
CA LEU A 96 2.01 17.18 7.87
C LEU A 96 1.86 18.27 6.80
N ALA A 97 2.96 18.77 6.25
CA ALA A 97 2.90 19.76 5.17
C ALA A 97 2.38 19.20 3.84
N VAL A 98 2.46 17.87 3.66
CA VAL A 98 1.94 17.19 2.46
C VAL A 98 0.59 16.55 2.79
N PHE A 99 0.48 15.84 3.90
CA PHE A 99 -0.73 15.11 4.31
C PHE A 99 -1.27 15.65 5.65
N PRO A 100 -2.27 16.55 5.62
CA PRO A 100 -3.04 16.89 6.81
C PRO A 100 -3.74 15.64 7.39
N ASP A 101 -3.78 15.55 8.72
CA ASP A 101 -4.31 14.40 9.46
C ASP A 101 -3.83 13.03 8.89
N PRO A 102 -2.51 12.78 8.85
CA PRO A 102 -1.95 11.69 8.06
C PRO A 102 -2.37 10.29 8.55
N ASP A 103 -2.78 10.16 9.81
CA ASP A 103 -3.27 8.90 10.37
C ASP A 103 -4.76 8.65 10.08
N ARG A 104 -5.48 9.64 9.52
CA ARG A 104 -6.87 9.47 9.11
C ARG A 104 -6.93 8.73 7.77
N PHE A 105 -7.58 7.58 7.75
CA PHE A 105 -7.94 6.88 6.51
C PHE A 105 -9.14 7.56 5.84
N ASP A 106 -8.98 8.03 4.60
CA ASP A 106 -10.00 8.77 3.87
C ASP A 106 -9.96 8.50 2.36
N VAL A 107 -10.90 7.71 1.85
CA VAL A 107 -10.95 7.30 0.42
C VAL A 107 -11.14 8.49 -0.53
N ARG A 108 -11.54 9.66 -0.03
CA ARG A 108 -11.69 10.89 -0.83
C ARG A 108 -10.50 11.83 -0.72
N ARG A 109 -9.41 11.43 -0.07
CA ARG A 109 -8.21 12.26 0.07
C ARG A 109 -7.62 12.57 -1.32
N GLU A 110 -7.75 13.82 -1.74
CA GLU A 110 -7.34 14.28 -3.08
C GLU A 110 -5.83 14.14 -3.34
N ASN A 111 -5.01 14.37 -2.32
CA ASN A 111 -3.56 14.30 -2.40
C ASN A 111 -2.98 12.91 -2.08
N ALA A 112 -3.81 11.87 -1.94
CA ALA A 112 -3.34 10.53 -1.54
C ALA A 112 -2.28 9.97 -2.53
N ARG A 113 -2.38 10.30 -3.82
CA ARG A 113 -1.44 9.88 -4.87
C ARG A 113 -0.03 10.48 -4.76
N LEU A 114 0.19 11.46 -3.88
CA LEU A 114 1.54 11.98 -3.58
C LEU A 114 2.37 11.04 -2.69
N GLN A 115 1.77 9.93 -2.22
CA GLN A 115 2.44 8.92 -1.41
C GLN A 115 3.63 8.29 -2.15
N LEU A 116 4.63 7.84 -1.38
CA LEU A 116 5.90 7.32 -1.90
C LEU A 116 6.07 5.80 -1.79
N ALA A 117 4.99 5.03 -1.62
CA ALA A 117 5.00 3.56 -1.62
C ALA A 117 5.50 2.95 -2.95
N PHE A 118 5.39 3.68 -4.06
CA PHE A 118 5.98 3.30 -5.36
C PHE A 118 7.38 3.91 -5.60
N ALA A 119 7.95 4.54 -4.56
CA ALA A 119 9.18 5.32 -4.61
C ALA A 119 9.11 6.45 -5.66
N HIS A 120 10.26 7.06 -5.97
CA HIS A 120 10.39 8.11 -6.97
C HIS A 120 11.78 8.04 -7.63
N GLY A 121 11.91 8.58 -8.84
CA GLY A 121 13.18 8.66 -9.57
C GLY A 121 13.51 7.39 -10.37
N PRO A 122 14.81 7.08 -10.60
CA PRO A 122 15.23 5.98 -11.49
C PRO A 122 14.76 4.58 -11.07
N HIS A 123 14.46 4.40 -9.79
CA HIS A 123 13.92 3.15 -9.23
C HIS A 123 12.42 3.23 -8.92
N HIS A 124 11.71 4.16 -9.56
CA HIS A 124 10.25 4.21 -9.48
C HIS A 124 9.65 2.87 -9.91
N CYS A 125 8.63 2.41 -9.18
CA CYS A 125 8.02 1.11 -9.40
C CYS A 125 7.61 0.91 -10.86
N LEU A 126 8.19 -0.10 -11.51
CA LEU A 126 7.86 -0.48 -12.88
C LEU A 126 6.39 -0.94 -13.00
N ALA A 127 5.85 -1.54 -11.94
CA ALA A 127 4.53 -2.17 -11.92
C ALA A 127 3.42 -1.27 -11.35
N GLU A 128 3.67 0.02 -11.09
CA GLU A 128 2.67 0.91 -10.46
C GLU A 128 1.30 0.81 -11.13
N ARG A 129 1.26 0.92 -12.46
CA ARG A 129 -0.01 0.88 -13.22
C ARG A 129 -0.71 -0.47 -13.11
N LEU A 130 0.04 -1.58 -13.17
CA LEU A 130 -0.52 -2.92 -13.03
C LEU A 130 -1.08 -3.13 -11.62
N ALA A 131 -0.31 -2.75 -10.59
CA ALA A 131 -0.72 -2.87 -9.20
C ALA A 131 -2.01 -2.08 -8.90
N ARG A 132 -2.27 -0.98 -9.60
CA ARG A 132 -3.54 -0.22 -9.46
C ARG A 132 -4.73 -0.91 -10.14
N LEU A 133 -4.49 -1.67 -11.21
CA LEU A 133 -5.54 -2.36 -11.95
C LEU A 133 -5.98 -3.66 -11.28
N GLU A 134 -5.08 -4.36 -10.58
CA GLU A 134 -5.40 -5.67 -9.98
C GLU A 134 -6.56 -5.63 -8.98
N PRO A 135 -6.64 -4.67 -8.03
CA PRO A 135 -7.75 -4.58 -7.10
C PRO A 135 -9.09 -4.26 -7.77
N ALA A 136 -9.06 -3.50 -8.86
CA ALA A 136 -10.23 -3.15 -9.66
C ALA A 136 -10.67 -4.26 -10.61
N SER A 137 -9.90 -5.35 -10.72
CA SER A 137 -10.23 -6.46 -11.60
C SER A 137 -11.55 -7.12 -11.14
N PRO A 138 -12.44 -7.54 -12.06
CA PRO A 138 -13.72 -8.14 -11.70
C PRO A 138 -13.62 -9.35 -10.76
N SER A 139 -12.52 -10.10 -10.84
CA SER A 139 -12.22 -11.22 -9.92
C SER A 139 -12.02 -10.77 -8.47
N THR A 140 -11.45 -9.58 -8.27
CA THR A 140 -11.16 -9.00 -6.94
C THR A 140 -12.30 -8.09 -6.47
N ALA A 141 -12.97 -7.44 -7.42
CA ALA A 141 -14.05 -6.47 -7.20
C ALA A 141 -15.46 -7.06 -7.29
N SER A 142 -15.64 -8.40 -7.37
CA SER A 142 -16.97 -9.00 -7.56
C SER A 142 -17.90 -8.79 -6.36
N SER A 143 -18.52 -7.62 -6.31
CA SER A 143 -19.80 -7.36 -5.68
C SER A 143 -20.89 -8.33 -6.19
N ASN A 144 -20.75 -8.83 -7.42
CA ASN A 144 -21.62 -9.88 -7.97
C ASN A 144 -21.52 -11.23 -7.25
N ALA A 145 -20.42 -11.53 -6.56
CA ALA A 145 -20.31 -12.75 -5.76
C ALA A 145 -20.94 -12.59 -4.37
N CYS A 146 -21.13 -11.35 -3.90
CA CYS A 146 -21.63 -11.05 -2.57
C CYS A 146 -22.12 -9.60 -2.41
N PRO A 147 -23.33 -9.28 -2.93
CA PRO A 147 -23.90 -7.94 -2.84
C PRO A 147 -24.29 -7.56 -1.40
N ASP A 148 -24.66 -8.55 -0.58
CA ASP A 148 -25.09 -8.38 0.82
C ASP A 148 -24.02 -8.80 1.84
N CYS A 149 -22.73 -8.70 1.47
CA CYS A 149 -21.63 -9.01 2.38
C CYS A 149 -21.65 -8.09 3.62
N ALA A 150 -22.45 -8.36 4.65
CA ALA A 150 -22.35 -7.68 5.93
C ALA A 150 -21.08 -8.19 6.65
N TRP A 151 -19.95 -7.51 6.43
CA TRP A 151 -18.64 -7.90 6.97
C TRP A 151 -18.65 -7.82 8.50
N THR A 152 -18.98 -8.93 9.16
CA THR A 152 -19.17 -8.97 10.61
C THR A 152 -17.88 -9.39 11.30
N ARG A 153 -17.26 -8.42 11.98
CA ARG A 153 -16.22 -8.52 13.03
C ARG A 153 -15.24 -9.70 12.91
N THR A 154 -14.12 -9.45 12.23
CA THR A 154 -12.93 -10.29 12.41
C THR A 154 -12.31 -10.08 13.79
N THR A 155 -11.82 -11.15 14.41
CA THR A 155 -10.73 -11.02 15.36
C THR A 155 -9.60 -10.28 14.64
N PRO A 156 -9.10 -9.13 15.14
CA PRO A 156 -8.15 -8.33 14.38
C PRO A 156 -6.93 -9.22 14.05
N PRO A 157 -6.63 -9.45 12.76
CA PRO A 157 -5.48 -10.25 12.42
C PRO A 157 -4.24 -9.56 12.97
N LEU A 158 -3.33 -10.34 13.56
CA LEU A 158 -2.01 -9.83 13.92
C LEU A 158 -1.29 -9.49 12.60
N CYS A 159 -1.17 -8.20 12.31
CA CYS A 159 -0.32 -7.74 11.22
C CYS A 159 1.14 -8.05 11.59
N GLY A 160 1.71 -9.05 10.93
CA GLY A 160 3.12 -9.44 11.08
C GLY A 160 3.99 -8.80 10.01
N GLY A 161 5.31 -8.88 10.19
CA GLY A 161 6.30 -8.43 9.20
C GLY A 161 6.97 -7.09 9.54
N LEU A 162 8.24 -6.98 9.16
CA LEU A 162 9.03 -5.75 9.32
C LEU A 162 8.98 -4.89 8.04
N VAL A 163 9.13 -5.52 6.88
CA VAL A 163 9.20 -4.86 5.56
C VAL A 163 7.87 -4.93 4.80
N PHE A 164 7.14 -6.03 4.91
CA PHE A 164 5.82 -6.20 4.30
C PHE A 164 4.82 -6.50 5.42
N ARG A 165 4.23 -5.43 5.97
CA ARG A 165 3.22 -5.56 7.02
C ARG A 165 1.87 -5.85 6.41
N LYS A 166 1.39 -7.08 6.54
CA LYS A 166 0.05 -7.51 6.13
C LYS A 166 -0.55 -8.48 7.14
N PRO A 167 -1.88 -8.63 7.19
CA PRO A 167 -2.48 -9.74 7.90
C PRO A 167 -2.06 -11.08 7.27
N SER A 168 -1.81 -12.10 8.09
CA SER A 168 -1.55 -13.47 7.60
C SER A 168 -2.80 -14.16 7.05
N ALA A 169 -3.98 -13.70 7.48
CA ALA A 169 -5.28 -14.12 6.97
C ALA A 169 -6.29 -12.99 7.19
N LEU A 170 -7.25 -12.86 6.28
CA LEU A 170 -8.40 -11.98 6.40
C LEU A 170 -9.67 -12.81 6.35
N HIS A 171 -10.18 -13.19 7.51
CA HIS A 171 -11.43 -13.93 7.61
C HIS A 171 -12.60 -13.00 7.31
N VAL A 172 -13.64 -13.49 6.66
CA VAL A 172 -14.80 -12.68 6.32
C VAL A 172 -16.04 -13.54 6.50
N LEU A 173 -17.11 -12.91 7.00
CA LEU A 173 -18.44 -13.49 7.01
C LEU A 173 -19.36 -12.68 6.09
N TRP A 174 -20.27 -13.38 5.41
CA TRP A 174 -21.34 -12.79 4.61
C TRP A 174 -22.58 -13.65 4.64
N ASP A 175 -23.72 -13.00 4.41
CA ASP A 175 -25.00 -13.71 4.26
C ASP A 175 -25.07 -14.33 2.87
N ALA A 176 -25.54 -15.58 2.81
CA ALA A 176 -25.75 -16.26 1.53
C ALA A 176 -26.87 -15.53 0.75
N PRO A 177 -26.72 -15.35 -0.58
CA PRO A 177 -27.83 -14.85 -1.38
C PRO A 177 -29.04 -15.79 -1.23
N ALA A 178 -30.23 -15.21 -1.08
CA ALA A 178 -31.50 -15.93 -0.94
C ALA A 178 -31.82 -16.78 -2.17
#